data_AF-A0A538SIK5-F1
#
_entry.id   AF-A0A538SIK5-F1
#
_cell.length_a   1.000
_cell.length_b   1.000
_cell.length_c   1.000
_cell.angle_alpha   90.00
_cell.angle_beta   90.00
_cell.angle_gamma   90.00
#
_symmetry.space_group_name_H-M   'P 1'
#
loop_
_entity.id
_entity.type
_entity.pdbx_description
1 polymer ?
#
loop_
_entity_poly.entity_id
_entity_poly.type
_entity_poly.pdbx_seq_one_letter_code
_entity_poly.pdbx_strand_id
1 'polypeptide(L)'
;MRSVIGCALGMAVTSAALLAGCSSGPSPQPQEPPSSTAPPANPSTGFTRTVSGAGDSVGAQPGSPSALYKYRFRQIDPASDRFTFQDRDLSFYFRPTPDALHFQVENRQNRPVWIDWERSTFVDPFGKTGKIAHASTTWRDRFSVQAPTQIVGLQVYGDYLLPLDYLVDPAGSGQQLHRTLFPEDTSAPQYDDRTFGADLVFRVENSPRSYSFRFKVSAVVPR
;
A
#
# COMPACT_ATOMS: atom_id res chain seq x y z
N MET A 1 -31.16 18.73 -49.83
CA MET A 1 -31.96 19.96 -49.61
C MET A 1 -31.04 21.08 -49.11
N ARG A 2 -31.47 22.35 -49.30
CA ARG A 2 -31.26 23.57 -48.47
C ARG A 2 -30.29 23.48 -47.25
N SER A 3 -29.48 24.50 -46.91
CA SER A 3 -29.38 25.88 -47.43
C SER A 3 -28.10 26.61 -46.97
N VAL A 4 -27.60 27.55 -47.81
CA VAL A 4 -27.35 29.00 -47.53
C VAL A 4 -26.75 29.35 -46.15
N ILE A 5 -25.44 29.65 -46.06
CA ILE A 5 -24.80 30.99 -46.17
C ILE A 5 -25.18 31.98 -45.04
N GLY A 6 -24.16 32.51 -44.35
CA GLY A 6 -24.28 33.65 -43.43
C GLY A 6 -22.98 34.46 -43.41
N CYS A 7 -23.00 35.67 -43.96
CA CYS A 7 -21.84 36.56 -44.08
C CYS A 7 -22.13 37.88 -43.35
N ALA A 8 -21.16 38.41 -42.60
CA ALA A 8 -21.20 39.76 -42.06
C ALA A 8 -19.77 40.32 -41.89
N LEU A 9 -19.50 41.46 -42.54
CA LEU A 9 -18.26 42.22 -42.43
C LEU A 9 -18.54 43.47 -41.56
N GLY A 10 -17.57 43.97 -40.78
CA GLY A 10 -17.80 45.09 -39.87
C GLY A 10 -16.59 45.97 -39.56
N MET A 11 -16.73 47.27 -39.83
CA MET A 11 -15.90 48.38 -39.30
C MET A 11 -16.81 49.21 -38.33
N ALA A 12 -16.52 50.40 -37.80
CA ALA A 12 -15.51 51.45 -37.97
C ALA A 12 -15.64 52.42 -36.75
N VAL A 13 -14.73 53.33 -36.36
CA VAL A 13 -13.31 53.61 -36.67
C VAL A 13 -12.79 54.68 -35.65
N THR A 14 -11.47 54.92 -35.57
CA THR A 14 -10.77 56.13 -35.03
C THR A 14 -10.72 56.49 -33.53
N SER A 15 -9.58 57.14 -33.19
CA SER A 15 -9.39 58.30 -32.27
C SER A 15 -9.15 58.13 -30.76
N ALA A 16 -7.89 57.81 -30.43
CA ALA A 16 -6.93 58.67 -29.72
C ALA A 16 -7.39 59.62 -28.57
N ALA A 17 -6.74 59.44 -27.41
CA ALA A 17 -6.30 60.52 -26.51
C ALA A 17 -4.98 60.12 -25.81
N LEU A 18 -4.15 61.10 -25.44
CA LEU A 18 -2.91 60.91 -24.67
C LEU A 18 -3.20 60.98 -23.16
N LEU A 19 -2.39 60.32 -22.33
CA LEU A 19 -1.70 60.94 -21.19
C LEU A 19 -0.71 59.97 -20.50
N ALA A 20 0.15 60.52 -19.64
CA ALA A 20 1.34 59.87 -19.09
C ALA A 20 1.10 58.98 -17.86
N GLY A 21 2.09 58.15 -17.50
CA GLY A 21 2.26 57.74 -16.10
C GLY A 21 3.04 56.45 -15.84
N CYS A 22 4.09 56.57 -15.03
CA CYS A 22 4.64 55.56 -14.11
C CYS A 22 4.97 54.14 -14.63
N SER A 23 6.27 53.85 -14.69
CA SER A 23 6.78 52.47 -14.76
C SER A 23 6.50 51.70 -13.46
N SER A 24 5.88 50.52 -13.59
CA SER A 24 5.90 49.45 -12.60
C SER A 24 6.07 48.12 -13.32
N GLY A 25 7.28 47.56 -13.30
CA GLY A 25 7.56 46.26 -13.93
C GLY A 25 6.76 45.14 -13.24
N PRO A 26 6.35 44.08 -13.97
CA PRO A 26 5.65 42.97 -13.36
C PRO A 26 6.55 42.27 -12.33
N SER A 27 5.98 42.00 -11.15
CA SER A 27 6.61 41.13 -10.15
C SER A 27 6.97 39.78 -10.78
N PRO A 28 8.10 39.15 -10.41
CA PRO A 28 8.42 37.80 -10.89
C PRO A 28 7.27 36.85 -10.54
N GLN A 29 6.63 36.27 -11.56
CA GLN A 29 5.69 35.19 -11.32
C GLN A 29 6.47 34.02 -10.72
N PRO A 30 6.02 33.43 -9.61
CA PRO A 30 6.46 32.09 -9.24
C PRO A 30 6.19 31.17 -10.42
N GLN A 31 7.22 30.50 -10.96
CA GLN A 31 6.98 29.45 -11.93
C GLN A 31 6.22 28.34 -11.22
N GLU A 32 4.97 28.12 -11.63
CA GLU A 32 4.26 26.89 -11.26
C GLU A 32 5.12 25.70 -11.74
N PRO A 33 5.44 24.72 -10.87
CA PRO A 33 6.21 23.57 -11.28
C PRO A 33 5.45 22.84 -12.40
N PRO A 34 6.15 22.33 -13.44
CA PRO A 34 5.49 21.80 -14.62
C PRO A 34 4.51 20.69 -14.24
N SER A 35 3.26 20.86 -14.67
CA SER A 35 2.17 19.92 -14.40
C SER A 35 2.59 18.51 -14.76
N SER A 36 2.76 17.66 -13.74
CA SER A 36 3.09 16.24 -13.93
C SER A 36 1.88 15.53 -14.52
N THR A 37 1.78 15.56 -15.85
CA THR A 37 0.73 14.87 -16.60
C THR A 37 0.88 13.38 -16.37
N ALA A 38 0.09 12.85 -15.43
CA ALA A 38 0.08 11.42 -15.11
C ALA A 38 -0.14 10.61 -16.39
N PRO A 39 0.65 9.53 -16.64
CA PRO A 39 0.49 8.73 -17.83
C PRO A 39 -0.96 8.24 -17.97
N PRO A 40 -1.59 8.36 -19.16
CA PRO A 40 -2.98 7.96 -19.35
C PRO A 40 -3.13 6.46 -19.05
N ALA A 41 -4.08 6.12 -18.19
CA ALA A 41 -4.32 4.74 -17.77
C ALA A 41 -4.62 3.86 -19.00
N ASN A 42 -3.78 2.84 -19.23
CA ASN A 42 -3.92 1.96 -20.38
C ASN A 42 -5.07 0.96 -20.12
N PRO A 43 -6.20 1.04 -20.87
CA PRO A 43 -7.41 0.27 -20.54
C PRO A 43 -7.29 -1.24 -20.85
N SER A 44 -6.19 -1.68 -21.47
CA SER A 44 -6.02 -3.05 -21.97
C SER A 44 -5.77 -4.14 -20.90
N THR A 45 -5.55 -3.77 -19.63
CA THR A 45 -5.19 -4.75 -18.57
C THR A 45 -6.14 -4.80 -17.38
N GLY A 46 -7.01 -3.79 -17.19
CA GLY A 46 -7.96 -3.75 -16.06
C GLY A 46 -7.34 -3.55 -14.67
N PHE A 47 -6.03 -3.27 -14.57
CA PHE A 47 -5.33 -3.07 -13.30
C PHE A 47 -4.95 -1.59 -13.12
N THR A 48 -5.42 -0.96 -12.03
CA THR A 48 -5.44 0.50 -11.87
C THR A 48 -4.37 1.06 -10.92
N ARG A 49 -3.45 0.25 -10.38
CA ARG A 49 -2.46 0.70 -9.39
C ARG A 49 -1.06 0.15 -9.65
N THR A 50 -0.27 0.92 -10.39
CA THR A 50 1.19 0.78 -10.46
C THR A 50 1.80 1.61 -9.32
N VAL A 51 2.40 0.96 -8.32
CA VAL A 51 3.09 1.66 -7.22
C VAL A 51 4.58 1.74 -7.55
N SER A 52 5.07 2.96 -7.74
CA SER A 52 6.50 3.27 -7.82
C SER A 52 6.85 4.13 -6.61
N GLY A 53 7.82 3.69 -5.80
CA GLY A 53 8.19 4.36 -4.54
C GLY A 53 7.20 4.14 -3.40
N ALA A 54 7.08 2.90 -2.91
CA ALA A 54 6.64 2.70 -1.52
C ALA A 54 7.78 3.19 -0.60
N GLY A 55 7.53 4.24 0.19
CA GLY A 55 8.53 4.83 1.07
C GLY A 55 9.04 3.84 2.12
N ASP A 56 10.32 3.98 2.51
CA ASP A 56 11.03 3.01 3.36
C ASP A 56 10.59 3.07 4.84
N SER A 57 9.38 2.58 5.11
CA SER A 57 8.70 2.59 6.40
C SER A 57 8.86 1.29 7.19
N VAL A 58 10.02 0.61 7.05
CA VAL A 58 10.37 -0.56 7.90
C VAL A 58 11.27 -0.21 9.09
N GLY A 59 11.46 1.09 9.37
CA GLY A 59 11.96 1.56 10.66
C GLY A 59 11.19 0.90 11.82
N ALA A 60 11.93 0.55 12.88
CA ALA A 60 11.39 -0.23 13.99
C ALA A 60 10.42 0.60 14.84
N GLN A 61 9.14 0.68 14.42
CA GLN A 61 8.06 1.26 15.21
C GLN A 61 7.97 0.52 16.56
N PRO A 62 8.25 1.18 17.70
CA PRO A 62 8.24 0.50 18.99
C PRO A 62 6.82 0.09 19.37
N GLY A 63 6.72 -0.99 20.15
CA GLY A 63 5.51 -1.29 20.91
C GLY A 63 5.06 -0.07 21.74
N SER A 64 3.75 0.04 21.97
CA SER A 64 3.07 1.22 22.51
C SER A 64 3.77 1.80 23.75
N PRO A 65 3.78 3.13 23.99
CA PRO A 65 4.49 3.70 25.15
C PRO A 65 4.05 3.10 26.49
N SER A 66 2.78 2.73 26.60
CA SER A 66 2.14 2.11 27.76
C SER A 66 2.14 0.56 27.78
N ALA A 67 2.84 -0.10 26.85
CA ALA A 67 2.93 -1.55 26.81
C ALA A 67 3.44 -2.14 28.14
N LEU A 68 2.75 -3.17 28.64
CA LEU A 68 3.17 -3.94 29.83
C LEU A 68 4.10 -5.11 29.44
N TYR A 69 4.06 -5.52 28.17
CA TYR A 69 4.87 -6.62 27.63
C TYR A 69 5.53 -6.23 26.30
N LYS A 70 6.63 -6.93 25.98
CA LYS A 70 7.35 -6.91 24.71
C LYS A 70 7.30 -8.30 24.09
N TYR A 71 6.98 -8.39 22.80
CA TYR A 71 7.01 -9.64 22.05
C TYR A 71 8.38 -9.89 21.41
N ARG A 72 8.79 -11.15 21.35
CA ARG A 72 9.83 -11.65 20.44
C ARG A 72 9.20 -12.61 19.44
N PHE A 73 9.59 -12.47 18.17
CA PHE A 73 9.11 -13.32 17.09
C PHE A 73 10.25 -14.16 16.49
N ARG A 74 9.92 -15.19 15.72
CA ARG A 74 10.83 -15.97 14.85
C ARG A 74 10.07 -16.41 13.60
N GLN A 75 10.70 -16.40 12.43
CA GLN A 75 10.15 -17.06 11.23
C GLN A 75 10.48 -18.56 11.29
N ILE A 76 9.44 -19.39 11.31
CA ILE A 76 9.55 -20.85 11.47
C ILE A 76 9.35 -21.61 10.15
N ASP A 77 8.64 -21.03 9.19
CA ASP A 77 8.48 -21.59 7.85
C ASP A 77 8.42 -20.46 6.79
N PRO A 78 9.23 -20.53 5.70
CA PRO A 78 10.50 -21.24 5.67
C PRO A 78 11.43 -20.69 6.78
N ALA A 79 12.12 -21.57 7.51
CA ALA A 79 12.89 -21.18 8.71
C ALA A 79 13.94 -20.10 8.40
N SER A 80 13.94 -18.98 9.16
CA SER A 80 14.82 -17.84 8.89
C SER A 80 15.07 -16.98 10.14
N ASP A 81 16.34 -16.88 10.56
CA ASP A 81 16.76 -16.03 11.69
C ASP A 81 16.78 -14.53 11.34
N ARG A 82 16.63 -14.17 10.05
CA ARG A 82 16.66 -12.79 9.55
C ARG A 82 15.31 -12.29 9.04
N PHE A 83 14.26 -13.10 9.15
CA PHE A 83 12.94 -12.84 8.56
C PHE A 83 12.98 -12.62 7.04
N THR A 84 13.93 -13.26 6.35
CA THR A 84 14.13 -13.17 4.90
C THR A 84 13.87 -14.51 4.21
N PHE A 85 13.30 -14.46 3.01
CA PHE A 85 13.20 -15.58 2.07
C PHE A 85 13.44 -15.07 0.64
N GLN A 86 14.03 -15.89 -0.23
CA GLN A 86 14.38 -15.46 -1.59
C GLN A 86 14.35 -16.66 -2.55
N ASP A 87 13.77 -16.46 -3.73
CA ASP A 87 13.85 -17.41 -4.85
C ASP A 87 14.52 -16.75 -6.08
N ARG A 88 14.34 -17.36 -7.27
CA ARG A 88 14.87 -16.84 -8.54
C ARG A 88 14.22 -15.52 -8.95
N ASP A 89 12.93 -15.34 -8.65
CA ASP A 89 12.07 -14.31 -9.20
C ASP A 89 11.69 -13.22 -8.18
N LEU A 90 11.63 -13.55 -6.89
CA LEU A 90 11.27 -12.64 -5.78
C LEU A 90 12.27 -12.72 -4.61
N SER A 91 12.42 -11.60 -3.89
CA SER A 91 13.02 -11.55 -2.55
C SER A 91 11.99 -11.01 -1.56
N PHE A 92 11.97 -11.52 -0.33
CA PHE A 92 11.04 -11.15 0.73
C PHE A 92 11.78 -10.82 2.02
N TYR A 93 11.34 -9.78 2.71
CA TYR A 93 11.73 -9.42 4.06
C TYR A 93 10.49 -9.14 4.92
N PHE A 94 10.43 -9.67 6.13
CA PHE A 94 9.31 -9.50 7.05
C PHE A 94 9.75 -8.78 8.34
N ARG A 95 8.84 -7.95 8.86
CA ARG A 95 8.97 -7.30 10.17
C ARG A 95 7.67 -7.53 10.96
N PRO A 96 7.53 -8.68 11.65
CA PRO A 96 6.37 -8.91 12.51
C PRO A 96 6.38 -7.94 13.69
N THR A 97 5.21 -7.39 14.02
CA THR A 97 5.02 -6.48 15.17
C THR A 97 3.79 -6.89 15.98
N PRO A 98 3.58 -6.31 17.17
CA PRO A 98 2.35 -6.52 17.92
C PRO A 98 1.09 -6.04 17.18
N ASP A 99 1.26 -5.10 16.24
CA ASP A 99 0.16 -4.43 15.53
C ASP A 99 -0.23 -5.15 14.24
N ALA A 100 0.74 -5.35 13.34
CA ALA A 100 0.58 -6.05 12.06
C ALA A 100 1.85 -6.80 11.62
N LEU A 101 1.72 -7.70 10.64
CA LEU A 101 2.85 -8.31 9.95
C LEU A 101 3.29 -7.43 8.77
N HIS A 102 4.29 -6.58 8.95
CA HIS A 102 4.87 -5.80 7.85
C HIS A 102 5.73 -6.69 6.95
N PHE A 103 5.79 -6.37 5.66
CA PHE A 103 6.71 -7.00 4.72
C PHE A 103 7.18 -6.06 3.61
N GLN A 104 8.31 -6.41 3.02
CA GLN A 104 8.80 -5.90 1.76
C GLN A 104 9.01 -7.07 0.79
N VAL A 105 8.76 -6.83 -0.49
CA VAL A 105 9.02 -7.79 -1.58
C VAL A 105 9.72 -7.08 -2.75
N GLU A 106 10.86 -7.62 -3.16
CA GLU A 106 11.63 -7.20 -4.33
C GLU A 106 11.24 -8.05 -5.53
N ASN A 107 10.81 -7.42 -6.61
CA ASN A 107 10.67 -8.09 -7.91
C ASN A 107 12.03 -8.17 -8.59
N ARG A 108 12.68 -9.34 -8.53
CA ARG A 108 14.05 -9.57 -9.02
C ARG A 108 14.14 -9.71 -10.55
N GLN A 109 13.01 -9.57 -11.25
CA GLN A 109 12.88 -9.81 -12.68
C GLN A 109 12.57 -8.50 -13.41
N ASN A 110 13.08 -8.33 -14.64
CA ASN A 110 12.76 -7.17 -15.49
C ASN A 110 11.40 -7.31 -16.21
N ARG A 111 10.37 -7.77 -15.49
CA ARG A 111 8.97 -7.89 -15.94
C ARG A 111 8.03 -7.77 -14.74
N PRO A 112 6.82 -7.21 -14.90
CA PRO A 112 5.92 -7.01 -13.76
C PRO A 112 5.46 -8.34 -13.16
N VAL A 113 5.26 -8.31 -11.84
CA VAL A 113 4.53 -9.34 -11.09
C VAL A 113 3.32 -8.69 -10.41
N TRP A 114 2.34 -9.49 -10.00
CA TRP A 114 1.17 -8.98 -9.27
C TRP A 114 0.95 -9.76 -7.98
N ILE A 115 0.54 -9.08 -6.90
CA ILE A 115 0.00 -9.70 -5.69
C ILE A 115 -1.49 -9.92 -5.89
N ASP A 116 -1.97 -11.16 -5.77
CA ASP A 116 -3.38 -11.55 -5.85
C ASP A 116 -3.98 -11.59 -4.43
N TRP A 117 -4.39 -10.41 -3.94
CA TRP A 117 -4.93 -10.22 -2.60
C TRP A 117 -6.24 -10.97 -2.35
N GLU A 118 -7.03 -11.22 -3.39
CA GLU A 118 -8.30 -11.96 -3.28
C GLU A 118 -8.07 -13.46 -3.02
N ARG A 119 -6.93 -14.01 -3.48
CA ARG A 119 -6.49 -15.39 -3.21
C ARG A 119 -5.56 -15.55 -2.01
N SER A 120 -5.11 -14.45 -1.40
CA SER A 120 -4.13 -14.47 -0.31
C SER A 120 -4.81 -14.51 1.07
N THR A 121 -4.32 -15.35 1.97
CA THR A 121 -4.94 -15.60 3.28
C THR A 121 -4.00 -15.32 4.45
N PHE A 122 -4.56 -14.85 5.57
CA PHE A 122 -3.87 -14.72 6.85
C PHE A 122 -4.25 -15.88 7.78
N VAL A 123 -3.31 -16.34 8.59
CA VAL A 123 -3.54 -17.28 9.72
C VAL A 123 -3.24 -16.52 11.01
N ASP A 124 -4.26 -16.31 11.85
CA ASP A 124 -4.14 -15.54 13.08
C ASP A 124 -3.51 -16.35 14.24
N PRO A 125 -3.14 -15.72 15.38
CA PRO A 125 -2.49 -16.40 16.51
C PRO A 125 -3.32 -17.51 17.18
N PHE A 126 -4.61 -17.61 16.87
CA PHE A 126 -5.51 -18.65 17.35
C PHE A 126 -5.76 -19.75 16.29
N GLY A 127 -5.06 -19.68 15.15
CA GLY A 127 -5.17 -20.62 14.05
C GLY A 127 -6.36 -20.34 13.11
N LYS A 128 -7.05 -19.21 13.25
CA LYS A 128 -8.13 -18.83 12.35
C LYS A 128 -7.56 -18.36 11.02
N THR A 129 -7.97 -19.02 9.93
CA THR A 129 -7.62 -18.60 8.57
C THR A 129 -8.71 -17.69 7.99
N GLY A 130 -8.31 -16.62 7.29
CA GLY A 130 -9.23 -15.68 6.64
C GLY A 130 -8.57 -14.86 5.53
N LYS A 131 -9.33 -13.97 4.89
CA LYS A 131 -8.77 -12.98 3.95
C LYS A 131 -7.78 -12.04 4.65
N ILE A 132 -6.82 -11.53 3.90
CA ILE A 132 -5.90 -10.46 4.31
C ILE A 132 -6.60 -9.09 4.19
N ALA A 133 -6.32 -8.19 5.14
CA ALA A 133 -6.34 -6.74 4.92
C ALA A 133 -4.90 -6.20 4.83
N HIS A 134 -4.72 -5.19 3.98
CA HIS A 134 -3.45 -4.51 3.73
C HIS A 134 -3.68 -2.99 3.59
N ALA A 135 -2.66 -2.19 3.26
CA ALA A 135 -2.71 -0.72 3.32
C ALA A 135 -3.82 0.00 2.49
N SER A 136 -4.50 -0.67 1.56
CA SER A 136 -5.69 -0.12 0.86
C SER A 136 -7.03 -0.75 1.25
N THR A 137 -7.06 -1.76 2.13
CA THR A 137 -8.32 -2.41 2.54
C THR A 137 -9.02 -1.58 3.61
N THR A 138 -10.08 -0.84 3.26
CA THR A 138 -10.87 -0.13 4.29
C THR A 138 -11.89 -1.05 4.94
N TRP A 139 -12.38 -0.69 6.13
CA TRP A 139 -13.54 -1.38 6.73
C TRP A 139 -14.74 -1.42 5.79
N ARG A 140 -15.00 -0.33 5.04
CA ARG A 140 -16.15 -0.19 4.14
C ARG A 140 -16.06 -1.16 2.97
N ASP A 141 -14.86 -1.35 2.45
CA ASP A 141 -14.59 -2.15 1.25
C ASP A 141 -14.28 -3.63 1.54
N ARG A 142 -14.34 -4.07 2.80
CA ARG A 142 -13.99 -5.45 3.21
C ARG A 142 -14.82 -6.57 2.57
N PHE A 143 -15.98 -6.25 1.98
CA PHE A 143 -16.81 -7.21 1.25
C PHE A 143 -16.62 -7.12 -0.28
N SER A 144 -15.85 -6.15 -0.76
CA SER A 144 -15.48 -5.99 -2.16
C SER A 144 -14.36 -6.96 -2.56
N VAL A 145 -14.18 -7.18 -3.86
CA VAL A 145 -13.02 -7.89 -4.41
C VAL A 145 -11.78 -7.03 -4.24
N GLN A 146 -10.70 -7.60 -3.69
CA GLN A 146 -9.45 -6.85 -3.51
C GLN A 146 -8.65 -6.79 -4.82
N ALA A 147 -8.49 -5.58 -5.37
CA ALA A 147 -7.81 -5.37 -6.65
C ALA A 147 -6.31 -5.72 -6.55
N PRO A 148 -5.76 -6.57 -7.44
CA PRO A 148 -4.39 -7.03 -7.34
C PRO A 148 -3.39 -5.88 -7.56
N THR A 149 -2.32 -5.88 -6.77
CA THR A 149 -1.30 -4.81 -6.81
C THR A 149 -0.13 -5.19 -7.70
N GLN A 150 0.25 -4.32 -8.63
CA GLN A 150 1.37 -4.55 -9.54
C GLN A 150 2.69 -4.07 -8.94
N ILE A 151 3.70 -4.92 -8.96
CA ILE A 151 5.10 -4.57 -8.66
C ILE A 151 5.85 -4.53 -10.00
N VAL A 152 6.40 -3.36 -10.33
CA VAL A 152 7.21 -3.16 -11.54
C VAL A 152 8.49 -4.01 -11.48
N GLY A 153 9.08 -4.32 -12.63
CA GLY A 153 10.35 -5.05 -12.68
C GLY A 153 11.48 -4.30 -11.98
N LEU A 154 12.32 -5.02 -11.24
CA LEU A 154 13.47 -4.46 -10.50
C LEU A 154 13.08 -3.38 -9.47
N GLN A 155 11.91 -3.51 -8.83
CA GLN A 155 11.41 -2.60 -7.80
C GLN A 155 11.03 -3.34 -6.52
N VAL A 156 11.08 -2.61 -5.40
CA VAL A 156 10.62 -3.07 -4.08
C VAL A 156 9.22 -2.50 -3.79
N TYR A 157 8.35 -3.34 -3.26
CA TYR A 157 7.05 -2.98 -2.71
C TYR A 157 7.04 -3.27 -1.21
N GLY A 158 6.41 -2.41 -0.41
CA GLY A 158 6.30 -2.55 1.05
C GLY A 158 4.88 -2.27 1.54
N ASP A 159 4.38 -3.12 2.43
CA ASP A 159 2.99 -3.10 2.93
C ASP A 159 2.90 -3.84 4.28
N TYR A 160 1.70 -4.02 4.81
CA TYR A 160 1.44 -4.81 6.01
C TYR A 160 0.24 -5.74 5.83
N LEU A 161 0.17 -6.75 6.68
CA LEU A 161 -0.79 -7.85 6.61
C LEU A 161 -1.42 -8.06 7.99
N LEU A 162 -2.75 -8.13 8.02
CA LEU A 162 -3.55 -8.51 9.19
C LEU A 162 -4.86 -9.21 8.75
N PRO A 163 -5.55 -9.99 9.60
CA PRO A 163 -6.81 -10.61 9.24
C PRO A 163 -7.89 -9.59 8.91
N LEU A 164 -8.63 -9.79 7.83
CA LEU A 164 -9.64 -8.83 7.34
C LEU A 164 -10.73 -8.48 8.37
N ASP A 165 -11.04 -9.40 9.29
CA ASP A 165 -12.01 -9.17 10.37
C ASP A 165 -11.43 -8.43 11.59
N TYR A 166 -10.13 -8.10 11.59
CA TYR A 166 -9.53 -7.23 12.63
C TYR A 166 -9.80 -5.75 12.34
N LEU A 167 -10.21 -5.37 11.12
CA LEU A 167 -10.65 -4.01 10.78
C LEU A 167 -11.84 -3.55 11.64
N VAL A 168 -11.75 -2.33 12.15
CA VAL A 168 -12.75 -1.66 13.01
C VAL A 168 -13.41 -0.52 12.21
N ASP A 169 -14.66 -0.19 12.50
CA ASP A 169 -15.32 0.96 11.86
C ASP A 169 -14.57 2.25 12.23
N PRO A 170 -14.06 3.03 11.25
CA PRO A 170 -13.32 4.26 11.53
C PRO A 170 -14.18 5.40 12.09
N ALA A 171 -15.50 5.22 12.27
CA ALA A 171 -16.45 6.19 12.82
C ALA A 171 -16.45 7.54 12.07
N GLY A 172 -16.15 7.50 10.77
CA GLY A 172 -16.03 8.69 9.91
C GLY A 172 -14.60 9.24 9.75
N SER A 173 -13.61 8.75 10.50
CA SER A 173 -12.21 9.09 10.27
C SER A 173 -11.67 8.49 8.95
N GLY A 174 -10.56 9.03 8.45
CA GLY A 174 -9.86 8.53 7.26
C GLY A 174 -8.79 7.48 7.54
N GLN A 175 -8.66 7.01 8.79
CA GLN A 175 -7.65 6.02 9.19
C GLN A 175 -8.18 4.59 9.02
N GLN A 176 -7.31 3.65 8.69
CA GLN A 176 -7.63 2.22 8.80
C GLN A 176 -7.51 1.83 10.28
N LEU A 177 -8.61 1.90 11.03
CA LEU A 177 -8.63 1.38 12.40
C LEU A 177 -8.70 -0.15 12.38
N HIS A 178 -7.96 -0.81 13.25
CA HIS A 178 -7.99 -2.26 13.43
C HIS A 178 -7.66 -2.67 14.87
N ARG A 179 -7.89 -3.93 15.19
CA ARG A 179 -7.36 -4.61 16.37
C ARG A 179 -5.89 -4.96 16.14
N THR A 180 -5.09 -4.97 17.20
CA THR A 180 -3.71 -5.48 17.17
C THR A 180 -3.71 -7.00 16.98
N LEU A 181 -2.67 -7.53 16.32
CA LEU A 181 -2.43 -8.99 16.30
C LEU A 181 -2.12 -9.54 17.70
N PHE A 182 -1.36 -8.77 18.49
CA PHE A 182 -0.87 -9.14 19.81
C PHE A 182 -1.01 -7.95 20.79
N PRO A 183 -2.09 -7.89 21.59
CA PRO A 183 -2.21 -6.94 22.70
C PRO A 183 -0.99 -6.96 23.63
N GLU A 184 -0.53 -5.78 24.04
CA GLU A 184 0.63 -5.59 24.92
C GLU A 184 0.25 -5.41 26.40
N ASP A 185 -0.95 -5.83 26.77
CA ASP A 185 -1.58 -5.70 28.09
C ASP A 185 -1.47 -6.98 28.94
N THR A 186 -2.23 -7.09 30.03
CA THR A 186 -2.24 -8.26 30.92
C THR A 186 -2.68 -9.57 30.25
N SER A 187 -3.29 -9.52 29.06
CA SER A 187 -3.64 -10.70 28.27
C SER A 187 -2.46 -11.26 27.45
N ALA A 188 -1.37 -10.49 27.28
CA ALA A 188 -0.24 -10.85 26.44
C ALA A 188 0.33 -12.28 26.65
N PRO A 189 0.43 -12.83 27.89
CA PRO A 189 0.94 -14.18 28.10
C PRO A 189 0.15 -15.30 27.39
N GLN A 190 -1.12 -15.10 27.01
CA GLN A 190 -1.89 -16.11 26.26
C GLN A 190 -1.38 -16.35 24.83
N TYR A 191 -0.56 -15.42 24.33
CA TYR A 191 0.05 -15.43 23.00
C TYR A 191 1.43 -16.09 22.97
N ASP A 192 1.97 -16.53 24.11
CA ASP A 192 3.24 -17.27 24.12
C ASP A 192 3.12 -18.59 23.33
N ASP A 193 4.21 -18.99 22.69
CA ASP A 193 4.32 -20.12 21.76
C ASP A 193 3.36 -20.11 20.54
N ARG A 194 2.49 -19.10 20.36
CA ARG A 194 1.52 -19.04 19.25
C ARG A 194 2.18 -18.87 17.89
N THR A 195 1.55 -19.45 16.87
CA THR A 195 1.93 -19.34 15.46
C THR A 195 0.92 -18.52 14.67
N PHE A 196 1.41 -17.79 13.67
CA PHE A 196 0.63 -16.91 12.79
C PHE A 196 1.34 -16.75 11.44
N GLY A 197 0.72 -16.13 10.46
CA GLY A 197 1.39 -15.76 9.21
C GLY A 197 0.45 -15.53 8.04
N ALA A 198 0.99 -15.66 6.83
CA ALA A 198 0.25 -15.41 5.59
C ALA A 198 0.62 -16.41 4.49
N ASP A 199 -0.33 -16.68 3.61
CA ASP A 199 -0.15 -17.36 2.34
C ASP A 199 -0.40 -16.34 1.24
N LEU A 200 0.69 -15.84 0.64
CA LEU A 200 0.64 -14.79 -0.38
C LEU A 200 0.66 -15.42 -1.77
N VAL A 201 -0.34 -15.09 -2.58
CA VAL A 201 -0.41 -15.55 -3.98
C VAL A 201 0.12 -14.45 -4.90
N PHE A 202 1.17 -14.78 -5.66
CA PHE A 202 1.73 -13.90 -6.68
C PHE A 202 1.44 -14.45 -8.07
N ARG A 203 1.15 -13.58 -9.04
CA ARG A 203 1.17 -13.90 -10.47
C ARG A 203 2.52 -13.51 -11.05
N VAL A 204 3.31 -14.52 -11.43
CA VAL A 204 4.58 -14.38 -12.14
C VAL A 204 4.39 -14.99 -13.53
N GLU A 205 4.62 -14.23 -14.60
CA GLU A 205 4.41 -14.70 -15.99
C GLU A 205 2.97 -15.19 -16.25
N ASN A 206 1.99 -14.55 -15.61
CA ASN A 206 0.57 -14.96 -15.52
C ASN A 206 0.29 -16.28 -14.79
N SER A 207 1.31 -17.06 -14.40
CA SER A 207 1.13 -18.25 -13.55
C SER A 207 0.99 -17.85 -12.08
N PRO A 208 -0.04 -18.35 -11.35
CA PRO A 208 -0.15 -18.14 -9.92
C PRO A 208 0.85 -19.01 -9.16
N ARG A 209 1.51 -18.44 -8.15
CA ARG A 209 2.41 -19.12 -7.22
C ARG A 209 2.06 -18.71 -5.80
N SER A 210 1.99 -19.68 -4.89
CA SER A 210 1.72 -19.44 -3.47
C SER A 210 3.02 -19.44 -2.67
N TYR A 211 3.18 -18.46 -1.78
CA TYR A 211 4.31 -18.32 -0.87
C TYR A 211 3.77 -18.32 0.56
N SER A 212 3.99 -19.42 1.28
CA SER A 212 3.57 -19.60 2.66
C SER A 212 4.66 -19.10 3.62
N PHE A 213 4.27 -18.25 4.55
CA PHE A 213 5.14 -17.74 5.62
C PHE A 213 4.47 -17.98 6.96
N ARG A 214 5.22 -18.53 7.92
CA ARG A 214 4.77 -18.75 9.30
C ARG A 214 5.79 -18.21 10.28
N PHE A 215 5.28 -17.53 11.30
CA PHE A 215 6.01 -16.92 12.38
C PHE A 215 5.50 -17.47 13.71
N LYS A 216 6.34 -17.40 14.74
CA LYS A 216 6.04 -17.86 16.09
C LYS A 216 6.38 -16.76 17.10
N VAL A 217 5.53 -16.58 18.10
CA VAL A 217 5.90 -15.87 19.34
C VAL A 217 6.92 -16.73 20.07
N SER A 218 8.15 -16.23 20.17
CA SER A 218 9.29 -16.95 20.77
C SER A 218 9.59 -16.54 22.20
N ALA A 219 8.99 -15.43 22.67
CA ALA A 219 8.81 -15.08 24.07
C ALA A 219 7.83 -13.91 24.21
N VAL A 220 7.06 -13.90 25.30
CA VAL A 220 6.38 -12.72 25.85
C VAL A 220 7.11 -12.24 27.10
N VAL A 221 7.61 -11.01 27.11
CA VAL A 221 8.53 -10.50 28.16
C VAL A 221 7.93 -9.27 28.84
N PRO A 222 7.77 -9.22 30.18
CA PRO A 222 7.37 -8.01 30.90
C PRO A 222 8.29 -6.80 30.57
N ARG A 223 7.73 -5.59 30.54
CA ARG A 223 8.40 -4.44 29.94
C ARG A 223 9.44 -3.74 30.81
#